data_AF-A0A0L6V357-F1
#
_entry.id   AF-A0A0L6V357-F1
#
_cell.length_a   1.000
_cell.length_b   1.000
_cell.length_c   1.000
_cell.angle_alpha   90.00
_cell.angle_beta   90.00
_cell.angle_gamma   90.00
#
_symmetry.space_group_name_H-M   'P 1'
#
loop_
_entity.id
_entity.type
_entity.pdbx_description
1 polymer ?
#
loop_
_entity_poly.entity_id
_entity_poly.type
_entity_poly.pdbx_seq_one_letter_code
_entity_poly.pdbx_strand_id
1 'polypeptide(L)'
;MLSIGQENWINGVVLGVMHNWFEGVLQHHFRFQWVLNGTTKMDFKESLEEIDFYTTEYDSVNEGGLVSTFWSDNMKKKMMPRGFGTKKNDKLKASEWHNLFSTHLPLAALDIFLGRDVEESLNRNEDAINNIGALVRCTNIVASKTITREECDICEDKYNIYTTTSIQLFPESKTLPNHHYALHIPQELRWWGPLMNLSEFTGKRLIGLLQKCKTNVKPKHIGVTMMNKFFQLQRLKAQHRLDCAL
;
A
#
# COMPACT_ATOMS: atom_id res chain seq x y z
N MET A 1 24.06 -13.57 22.08
CA MET A 1 24.07 -14.55 20.98
C MET A 1 22.86 -15.45 21.15
N LEU A 2 21.70 -15.05 20.60
CA LEU A 2 20.48 -15.85 20.56
C LEU A 2 20.05 -15.89 19.09
N SER A 3 20.56 -16.91 18.39
CA SER A 3 20.18 -17.25 17.03
C SER A 3 18.91 -18.10 17.09
N ILE A 4 17.75 -17.46 17.00
CA ILE A 4 16.45 -18.15 16.93
C ILE A 4 15.88 -17.93 15.52
N GLY A 5 16.19 -18.87 14.62
CA GLY A 5 15.27 -19.44 13.63
C GLY A 5 14.39 -18.57 12.71
N GLN A 6 14.65 -17.27 12.51
CA GLN A 6 13.80 -16.44 11.63
C GLN A 6 14.06 -16.61 10.11
N GLU A 7 15.10 -17.33 9.69
CA GLU A 7 15.60 -17.22 8.30
C GLU A 7 14.85 -18.02 7.21
N ASN A 8 13.86 -18.87 7.52
CA ASN A 8 13.40 -19.88 6.53
C ASN A 8 11.93 -19.85 6.08
N TRP A 9 11.02 -19.11 6.73
CA TRP A 9 9.60 -19.16 6.33
C TRP A 9 9.25 -18.21 5.17
N ILE A 10 9.95 -17.09 5.06
CA ILE A 10 9.73 -16.05 4.03
C ILE A 10 10.08 -16.59 2.64
N ASN A 11 11.05 -17.50 2.54
CA ASN A 11 11.47 -18.08 1.26
C ASN A 11 10.39 -18.99 0.63
N GLY A 12 9.38 -19.41 1.40
CA GLY A 12 8.28 -20.27 0.93
C GLY A 12 6.99 -19.51 0.58
N VAL A 13 6.88 -18.22 0.89
CA VAL A 13 5.65 -17.44 0.70
C VAL A 13 6.01 -16.09 0.09
N VAL A 14 5.49 -15.81 -1.10
CA VAL A 14 5.51 -14.45 -1.66
C VAL A 14 4.38 -13.69 -0.99
N LEU A 15 4.73 -12.72 -0.15
CA LEU A 15 3.74 -11.82 0.41
C LEU A 15 3.31 -10.79 -0.66
N GLY A 16 2.02 -10.51 -0.70
CA GLY A 16 1.43 -9.67 -1.73
C GLY A 16 1.82 -8.20 -1.61
N VAL A 17 2.59 -7.68 -2.56
CA VAL A 17 2.92 -6.23 -2.65
C VAL A 17 1.65 -5.37 -2.64
N MET A 18 0.60 -5.83 -3.31
CA MET A 18 -0.64 -5.06 -3.39
C MET A 18 -1.29 -4.88 -2.02
N HIS A 19 -1.39 -5.95 -1.23
CA HIS A 19 -2.10 -5.92 0.05
C HIS A 19 -1.22 -5.42 1.20
N ASN A 20 0.07 -5.76 1.20
CA ASN A 20 0.97 -5.37 2.28
C ASN A 20 1.58 -3.99 2.07
N TRP A 21 1.95 -3.64 0.83
CA TRP A 21 2.55 -2.33 0.55
C TRP A 21 1.48 -1.30 0.18
N PHE A 22 0.76 -1.47 -0.93
CA PHE A 22 -0.14 -0.44 -1.46
C PHE A 22 -1.42 -0.24 -0.61
N GLU A 23 -2.18 -1.31 -0.37
CA GLU A 23 -3.41 -1.28 0.45
C GLU A 23 -3.10 -1.42 1.97
N GLY A 24 -1.85 -1.71 2.31
CA GLY A 24 -1.37 -1.88 3.68
C GLY A 24 -0.62 -0.65 4.18
N VAL A 25 0.70 -0.62 3.97
CA VAL A 25 1.59 0.46 4.46
C VAL A 25 1.17 1.84 3.95
N LEU A 26 0.98 2.02 2.64
CA LEU A 26 0.68 3.34 2.04
C LEU A 26 -0.70 3.86 2.47
N GLN A 27 -1.72 3.00 2.37
CA GLN A 27 -3.06 3.34 2.81
C GLN A 27 -3.08 3.66 4.31
N HIS A 28 -2.37 2.88 5.14
CA HIS A 28 -2.29 3.13 6.57
C HIS A 28 -1.63 4.49 6.87
N HIS A 29 -0.47 4.74 6.26
CA HIS A 29 0.27 5.98 6.42
C HIS A 29 -0.61 7.19 6.06
N PHE A 30 -1.24 7.14 4.89
CA PHE A 30 -2.10 8.23 4.41
C PHE A 30 -3.31 8.48 5.32
N ARG A 31 -4.00 7.43 5.76
CA ARG A 31 -5.24 7.56 6.53
C ARG A 31 -5.00 7.88 8.00
N PHE A 32 -4.08 7.18 8.64
CA PHE A 32 -3.94 7.18 10.09
C PHE A 32 -2.78 8.03 10.59
N GLN A 33 -1.65 8.05 9.90
CA GLN A 33 -0.50 8.83 10.33
C GLN A 33 -0.65 10.30 9.89
N TRP A 34 -1.14 10.55 8.68
CA TRP A 34 -1.35 11.92 8.21
C TRP A 34 -2.67 12.56 8.60
N VAL A 35 -3.64 11.80 9.09
CA VAL A 35 -4.94 12.31 9.57
C VAL A 35 -5.55 13.35 8.59
N LEU A 36 -5.37 13.11 7.27
CA LEU A 36 -5.79 14.04 6.22
C LEU A 36 -7.31 14.16 6.14
N ASN A 37 -8.02 13.12 6.59
CA ASN A 37 -9.48 13.04 6.51
C ASN A 37 -10.23 13.40 7.79
N GLY A 38 -9.55 13.86 8.85
CA GLY A 38 -10.23 14.19 10.11
C GLY A 38 -11.12 13.03 10.59
N THR A 39 -10.58 11.82 10.52
CA THR A 39 -11.33 10.59 10.82
C THR A 39 -11.92 10.68 12.22
N THR A 40 -13.25 10.71 12.30
CA THR A 40 -13.96 10.50 13.55
C THR A 40 -13.72 9.07 14.03
N LYS A 41 -13.77 8.84 15.36
CA LYS A 41 -13.53 7.54 16.00
C LYS A 41 -14.30 6.35 15.37
N MET A 42 -15.42 6.61 14.69
CA MET A 42 -16.20 5.59 13.96
C MET A 42 -15.54 5.08 12.67
N ASP A 43 -14.92 5.94 11.86
CA ASP A 43 -14.19 5.52 10.64
C ASP A 43 -12.97 4.65 11.00
N PHE A 44 -12.38 4.93 12.17
CA PHE A 44 -11.28 4.17 12.75
C PHE A 44 -11.68 2.72 13.04
N LYS A 45 -12.88 2.52 13.59
CA LYS A 45 -13.38 1.19 13.99
C LYS A 45 -13.81 0.35 12.78
N GLU A 46 -14.50 0.95 11.80
CA GLU A 46 -14.92 0.23 10.58
C GLU A 46 -13.74 -0.18 9.69
N SER A 47 -12.67 0.64 9.62
CA SER A 47 -11.48 0.30 8.83
C SER A 47 -10.59 -0.73 9.52
N LEU A 48 -10.51 -0.70 10.86
CA LEU A 48 -9.91 -1.77 11.65
C LEU A 48 -10.73 -3.07 11.53
N GLU A 49 -12.07 -3.03 11.54
CA GLU A 49 -12.92 -4.21 11.33
C GLU A 49 -12.82 -4.78 9.89
N GLU A 50 -12.65 -3.94 8.86
CA GLU A 50 -12.42 -4.39 7.48
C GLU A 50 -11.03 -5.03 7.31
N ILE A 51 -10.04 -4.62 8.11
CA ILE A 51 -8.69 -5.19 8.17
C ILE A 51 -8.68 -6.47 9.03
N ASP A 52 -9.34 -6.46 10.19
CA ASP A 52 -9.49 -7.59 11.13
C ASP A 52 -10.28 -8.74 10.49
N PHE A 53 -11.17 -8.47 9.53
CA PHE A 53 -11.84 -9.53 8.74
C PHE A 53 -10.84 -10.44 7.99
N TYR A 54 -9.62 -9.97 7.71
CA TYR A 54 -8.55 -10.77 7.11
C TYR A 54 -7.53 -11.33 8.12
N THR A 55 -7.57 -10.91 9.39
CA THR A 55 -6.60 -11.32 10.42
C THR A 55 -7.32 -11.76 11.69
N THR A 56 -7.51 -13.06 11.84
CA THR A 56 -7.92 -13.66 13.12
C THR A 56 -6.79 -13.54 14.14
N GLU A 57 -6.89 -12.60 15.09
CA GLU A 57 -6.69 -12.80 16.53
C GLU A 57 -6.73 -11.48 17.33
N TYR A 58 -7.24 -11.61 18.56
CA TYR A 58 -7.61 -10.60 19.55
C TYR A 58 -6.47 -9.64 19.95
N ASP A 59 -6.76 -8.36 20.21
CA ASP A 59 -6.58 -7.78 21.55
C ASP A 59 -7.07 -6.32 21.69
N SER A 60 -7.49 -6.03 22.93
CA SER A 60 -8.38 -4.98 23.41
C SER A 60 -7.96 -3.52 23.20
N VAL A 61 -8.98 -2.68 23.01
CA VAL A 61 -8.99 -1.22 22.85
C VAL A 61 -8.49 -0.52 24.13
N ASN A 62 -7.58 0.45 23.98
CA ASN A 62 -7.32 1.46 25.00
C ASN A 62 -7.77 2.83 24.46
N GLU A 63 -8.68 3.47 25.19
CA GLU A 63 -9.29 4.76 24.84
C GLU A 63 -8.36 5.93 25.22
N GLY A 64 -7.97 6.78 24.26
CA GLY A 64 -7.31 8.04 24.57
C GLY A 64 -7.00 8.90 23.35
N GLY A 65 -7.23 10.21 23.47
CA GLY A 65 -6.51 11.25 22.70
C GLY A 65 -7.14 11.77 21.40
N LEU A 66 -7.29 13.09 21.31
CA LEU A 66 -7.52 13.82 20.05
C LEU A 66 -6.15 13.97 19.36
N VAL A 67 -5.88 13.20 18.31
CA VAL A 67 -4.58 13.18 17.62
C VAL A 67 -4.29 14.57 17.02
N SER A 68 -3.23 15.23 17.50
CA SER A 68 -2.76 16.49 16.93
C SER A 68 -2.41 16.26 15.45
N THR A 69 -2.96 17.07 14.56
CA THR A 69 -2.85 16.82 13.12
C THR A 69 -1.49 17.27 12.61
N PHE A 70 -0.69 16.31 12.12
CA PHE A 70 0.60 16.52 11.46
C PHE A 70 0.57 17.61 10.38
N TRP A 71 -0.56 17.76 9.68
CA TRP A 71 -0.79 18.83 8.72
C TRP A 71 -1.69 19.92 9.28
N SER A 72 -1.37 21.18 8.99
CA SER A 72 -2.33 22.28 9.15
C SER A 72 -3.50 22.15 8.15
N ASP A 73 -4.67 22.69 8.48
CA ASP A 73 -5.85 22.62 7.62
C ASP A 73 -5.64 23.21 6.22
N ASN A 74 -4.77 24.21 6.11
CA ASN A 74 -4.37 24.80 4.83
C ASN A 74 -3.50 23.84 4.01
N MET A 75 -2.58 23.11 4.65
CA MET A 75 -1.75 22.10 3.99
C MET A 75 -2.61 20.93 3.50
N LYS A 76 -3.59 20.48 4.30
CA LYS A 76 -4.52 19.41 3.91
C LYS A 76 -5.31 19.76 2.65
N LYS A 77 -5.85 20.98 2.57
CA LYS A 77 -6.58 21.48 1.38
C LYS A 77 -5.69 21.58 0.14
N LYS A 78 -4.40 21.85 0.32
CA LYS A 78 -3.43 21.97 -0.77
C LYS A 78 -3.02 20.60 -1.32
N MET A 79 -2.87 19.60 -0.43
CA MET A 79 -2.52 18.23 -0.82
C MET A 79 -3.68 17.52 -1.52
N MET A 80 -4.90 17.62 -1.00
CA MET A 80 -5.97 16.70 -1.37
C MET A 80 -7.31 17.41 -1.65
N PRO A 81 -7.99 17.07 -2.76
CA PRO A 81 -9.39 17.43 -2.95
C PRO A 81 -10.25 16.90 -1.79
N ARG A 82 -11.29 17.66 -1.40
CA ARG A 82 -12.16 17.28 -0.27
C ARG A 82 -12.74 15.88 -0.49
N GLY A 83 -12.59 15.00 0.51
CA GLY A 83 -13.16 13.65 0.51
C GLY A 83 -12.30 12.58 -0.14
N PHE A 84 -11.05 12.86 -0.51
CA PHE A 84 -10.16 11.87 -1.13
C PHE A 84 -9.92 10.65 -0.21
N GLY A 85 -10.23 9.45 -0.72
CA GLY A 85 -10.10 8.20 0.02
C GLY A 85 -11.19 7.96 1.09
N THR A 86 -12.24 8.78 1.13
CA THR A 86 -13.44 8.54 1.97
C THR A 86 -14.44 7.62 1.26
N LYS A 87 -15.31 6.92 2.02
CA LYS A 87 -16.35 6.04 1.46
C LYS A 87 -17.29 6.72 0.45
N LYS A 88 -17.41 8.06 0.49
CA LYS A 88 -18.23 8.85 -0.44
C LYS A 88 -17.61 9.04 -1.83
N ASN A 89 -16.29 8.90 -1.99
CA ASN A 89 -15.56 9.20 -3.24
C ASN A 89 -14.90 7.95 -3.87
N ASP A 90 -15.50 6.77 -3.67
CA ASP A 90 -14.93 5.46 -4.02
C ASP A 90 -13.62 5.11 -3.29
N LYS A 91 -13.46 3.81 -2.99
CA LYS A 91 -12.24 3.28 -2.36
C LYS A 91 -11.10 3.31 -3.38
N LEU A 92 -9.98 3.93 -3.01
CA LEU A 92 -8.78 3.95 -3.85
C LEU A 92 -8.27 2.53 -4.09
N LYS A 93 -7.93 2.24 -5.33
CA LYS A 93 -7.30 0.99 -5.77
C LYS A 93 -5.81 1.06 -5.53
N ALA A 94 -5.17 -0.10 -5.38
CA ALA A 94 -3.72 -0.20 -5.23
C ALA A 94 -2.89 0.57 -6.28
N SER A 95 -3.33 0.62 -7.55
CA SER A 95 -2.64 1.43 -8.58
C SER A 95 -2.73 2.94 -8.32
N GLU A 96 -3.83 3.40 -7.72
CA GLU A 96 -4.03 4.80 -7.35
C GLU A 96 -3.17 5.16 -6.15
N TRP A 97 -3.04 4.26 -5.17
CA TRP A 97 -2.08 4.40 -4.08
C TRP A 97 -0.64 4.50 -4.58
N HIS A 98 -0.25 3.64 -5.53
CA HIS A 98 1.07 3.71 -6.14
C HIS A 98 1.31 5.06 -6.84
N ASN A 99 0.37 5.53 -7.68
CA ASN A 99 0.52 6.82 -8.36
C ASN A 99 0.56 8.01 -7.38
N LEU A 100 -0.25 7.96 -6.31
CA LEU A 100 -0.26 8.97 -5.27
C LEU A 100 1.12 9.11 -4.63
N PHE A 101 1.72 8.01 -4.17
CA PHE A 101 3.00 8.04 -3.46
C PHE A 101 4.22 8.20 -4.37
N SER A 102 4.22 7.59 -5.57
CA SER A 102 5.36 7.69 -6.50
C SER A 102 5.48 9.06 -7.16
N THR A 103 4.34 9.70 -7.48
CA THR A 103 4.31 10.87 -8.37
C THR A 103 3.75 12.11 -7.68
N HIS A 104 2.52 12.04 -7.16
CA HIS A 104 1.82 13.23 -6.68
C HIS A 104 2.36 13.73 -5.34
N LEU A 105 2.66 12.80 -4.43
CA LEU A 105 3.12 13.10 -3.10
C LEU A 105 4.47 13.82 -3.09
N PRO A 106 5.54 13.35 -3.75
CA PRO A 106 6.81 14.09 -3.74
C PRO A 106 6.65 15.51 -4.30
N LEU A 107 5.81 15.73 -5.32
CA LEU A 107 5.51 17.06 -5.83
C LEU A 107 4.79 17.94 -4.80
N ALA A 108 3.77 17.40 -4.14
CA ALA A 108 3.04 18.12 -3.10
C ALA A 108 3.91 18.41 -1.86
N ALA A 109 4.77 17.47 -1.46
CA ALA A 109 5.66 17.61 -0.32
C ALA A 109 6.65 18.77 -0.53
N LEU A 110 7.20 18.94 -1.73
CA LEU A 110 8.08 20.07 -2.05
C LEU A 110 7.39 21.42 -1.80
N ASP A 111 6.15 21.56 -2.26
CA ASP A 111 5.37 22.80 -2.16
C ASP A 111 4.81 23.08 -0.74
N ILE A 112 4.97 22.13 0.17
CA ILE A 112 4.48 22.22 1.55
C ILE A 112 5.63 22.42 2.53
N PHE A 113 6.71 21.66 2.35
CA PHE A 113 7.85 21.73 3.26
C PHE A 113 8.88 22.76 2.85
N LEU A 114 8.94 23.18 1.58
CA LEU A 114 9.91 24.18 1.14
C LEU A 114 9.28 25.58 1.13
N GLY A 115 9.84 26.46 1.95
CA GLY A 115 9.50 27.88 2.00
C GLY A 115 10.40 28.75 1.12
N ARG A 116 10.42 30.05 1.39
CA ARG A 116 11.33 31.01 0.73
C ARG A 116 12.79 30.73 1.02
N ASP A 117 13.09 30.32 2.26
CA ASP A 117 14.39 29.80 2.65
C ASP A 117 14.35 28.27 2.63
N VAL A 118 15.10 27.67 1.70
CA VAL A 118 15.11 26.23 1.49
C VAL A 118 15.82 25.52 2.64
N GLU A 119 16.95 26.04 3.11
CA GLU A 119 17.82 25.37 4.08
C GLU A 119 17.19 25.38 5.48
N GLU A 120 16.64 26.53 5.90
CA GLU A 120 15.90 26.62 7.15
C GLU A 120 14.68 25.69 7.14
N SER A 121 13.97 25.63 6.01
CA SER A 121 12.76 24.82 5.88
C SER A 121 13.04 23.31 5.86
N LEU A 122 14.19 22.90 5.31
CA LEU A 122 14.67 21.51 5.38
C LEU A 122 15.00 21.12 6.82
N ASN A 123 15.77 21.94 7.54
CA ASN A 123 16.16 21.65 8.92
C ASN A 123 14.96 21.58 9.86
N ARG A 124 13.98 22.48 9.68
CA ARG A 124 12.76 22.47 10.52
C ARG A 124 11.89 21.23 10.31
N ASN A 125 11.89 20.66 9.11
CA ASN A 125 11.00 19.56 8.72
C ASN A 125 11.77 18.27 8.41
N GLU A 126 12.98 18.13 8.94
CA GLU A 126 13.92 17.06 8.57
C GLU A 126 13.29 15.67 8.70
N ASP A 127 12.71 15.34 9.86
CA ASP A 127 12.10 14.04 10.12
C ASP A 127 10.92 13.75 9.19
N ALA A 128 10.07 14.74 8.93
CA ALA A 128 8.92 14.62 8.05
C ALA A 128 9.34 14.36 6.60
N ILE A 129 10.35 15.07 6.12
CA ILE A 129 10.89 14.93 4.77
C ILE A 129 11.61 13.59 4.62
N ASN A 130 12.39 13.18 5.63
CA ASN A 130 13.05 11.88 5.65
C ASN A 130 12.03 10.73 5.65
N ASN A 131 10.96 10.84 6.44
CA ASN A 131 9.89 9.85 6.49
C ASN A 131 9.18 9.70 5.13
N ILE A 132 8.76 10.82 4.53
CA ILE A 132 8.12 10.84 3.20
C ILE A 132 9.08 10.34 2.13
N GLY A 133 10.30 10.87 2.10
CA GLY A 133 11.30 10.52 1.10
C GLY A 133 11.65 9.04 1.15
N ALA A 134 11.76 8.46 2.35
CA ALA A 134 11.94 7.04 2.54
C ALA A 134 10.78 6.24 1.96
N LEU A 135 9.53 6.61 2.27
CA LEU A 135 8.35 5.90 1.79
C LEU A 135 8.19 5.97 0.26
N VAL A 136 8.45 7.13 -0.34
CA VAL A 136 8.48 7.32 -1.80
C VAL A 136 9.57 6.46 -2.42
N ARG A 137 10.77 6.45 -1.83
CA ARG A 137 11.90 5.66 -2.35
C ARG A 137 11.61 4.17 -2.32
N CYS A 138 11.11 3.64 -1.21
CA CYS A 138 10.71 2.24 -1.11
C CYS A 138 9.59 1.91 -2.10
N THR A 139 8.59 2.79 -2.24
CA THR A 139 7.48 2.59 -3.20
C THR A 139 7.96 2.44 -4.64
N ASN A 140 8.90 3.30 -5.07
CA ASN A 140 9.45 3.22 -6.42
C ASN A 140 10.26 1.93 -6.65
N ILE A 141 11.00 1.48 -5.64
CA ILE A 141 11.78 0.24 -5.71
C ILE A 141 10.84 -0.98 -5.78
N VAL A 142 9.86 -1.05 -4.88
CA VAL A 142 8.88 -2.14 -4.81
C VAL A 142 8.04 -2.23 -6.08
N ALA A 143 7.70 -1.09 -6.67
CA ALA A 143 6.95 -1.03 -7.92
C ALA A 143 7.80 -1.20 -9.19
N SER A 144 9.12 -1.37 -9.05
CA SER A 144 10.00 -1.51 -10.20
C SER A 144 9.80 -2.84 -10.92
N LYS A 145 10.02 -2.83 -12.24
CA LYS A 145 10.00 -4.04 -13.09
C LYS A 145 11.34 -4.77 -13.13
N THR A 146 12.38 -4.14 -12.62
CA THR A 146 13.75 -4.63 -12.56
C THR A 146 14.32 -4.30 -11.19
N ILE A 147 15.08 -5.20 -10.60
CA ILE A 147 15.64 -4.98 -9.26
C ILE A 147 17.10 -5.42 -9.23
N THR A 148 17.93 -4.59 -8.63
CA THR A 148 19.34 -4.84 -8.34
C THR A 148 19.53 -5.12 -6.85
N ARG A 149 20.66 -5.72 -6.46
CA ARG A 149 20.92 -6.02 -5.04
C ARG A 149 21.08 -4.73 -4.23
N GLU A 150 21.71 -3.74 -4.83
CA GLU A 150 21.89 -2.41 -4.24
C GLU A 150 20.54 -1.73 -3.96
N GLU A 151 19.56 -1.88 -4.86
CA GLU A 151 18.21 -1.37 -4.63
C GLU A 151 17.50 -2.08 -3.48
N CYS A 152 17.71 -3.39 -3.30
CA CYS A 152 17.19 -4.10 -2.14
C CYS A 152 17.76 -3.55 -0.83
N ASP A 153 19.08 -3.32 -0.77
CA ASP A 153 19.76 -2.77 0.41
C ASP A 153 19.25 -1.35 0.70
N ILE A 154 19.11 -0.51 -0.34
CA ILE A 154 18.52 0.82 -0.22
C ILE A 154 17.08 0.74 0.31
N CYS A 155 16.28 -0.22 -0.16
CA CYS A 155 14.90 -0.38 0.30
C CYS A 155 14.85 -0.74 1.79
N GLU A 156 15.74 -1.61 2.25
CA GLU A 156 15.85 -2.01 3.65
C GLU A 156 16.23 -0.82 4.54
N ASP A 157 17.29 -0.09 4.17
CA ASP A 157 17.75 1.09 4.89
C ASP A 157 16.68 2.17 4.96
N LYS A 158 16.02 2.45 3.82
CA LYS A 158 14.97 3.47 3.77
C LYS A 158 13.75 3.05 4.56
N TYR A 159 13.36 1.78 4.56
CA TYR A 159 12.22 1.34 5.36
C TYR A 159 12.51 1.39 6.88
N ASN A 160 13.76 1.16 7.29
CA ASN A 160 14.20 1.38 8.67
C ASN A 160 14.16 2.87 9.08
N ILE A 161 14.57 3.77 8.18
CA ILE A 161 14.42 5.22 8.40
C ILE A 161 12.95 5.60 8.53
N TYR A 162 12.09 5.11 7.64
CA TYR A 162 10.65 5.35 7.68
C TYR A 162 10.05 4.89 9.01
N THR A 163 10.30 3.65 9.44
CA THR A 163 9.72 3.13 10.69
C THR A 163 10.22 3.88 11.92
N THR A 164 11.51 4.21 11.98
CA THR A 164 12.10 4.98 13.10
C THR A 164 11.52 6.38 13.20
N THR A 165 11.48 7.11 12.08
CA THR A 165 10.91 8.47 12.03
C THR A 165 9.39 8.44 12.23
N SER A 166 8.68 7.41 11.77
CA SER A 166 7.24 7.25 12.00
C SER A 166 6.90 7.08 13.47
N ILE A 167 7.73 6.39 14.26
CA ILE A 167 7.52 6.26 15.71
C ILE A 167 7.67 7.62 16.39
N GLN A 168 8.65 8.43 15.97
CA GLN A 168 8.88 9.76 16.51
C GLN A 168 7.76 10.74 16.15
N LEU A 169 7.30 10.71 14.89
CA LEU A 169 6.27 11.61 14.38
C LEU A 169 4.86 11.21 14.84
N PHE A 170 4.62 9.91 15.05
CA PHE A 170 3.30 9.35 15.35
C PHE A 170 3.33 8.37 16.54
N PRO A 171 3.69 8.84 17.75
CA PRO A 171 3.91 7.98 18.92
C PRO A 171 2.65 7.23 19.38
N GLU A 172 1.45 7.75 19.08
CA GLU A 172 0.17 7.13 19.44
C GLU A 172 -0.35 6.14 18.37
N SER A 173 0.36 5.97 17.25
CA SER A 173 -0.09 5.12 16.15
C SER A 173 0.15 3.63 16.45
N LYS A 174 -0.89 2.80 16.31
CA LYS A 174 -0.74 1.34 16.31
C LYS A 174 -0.03 0.89 15.04
N THR A 175 0.95 -0.01 15.17
CA THR A 175 1.59 -0.66 14.02
C THR A 175 0.71 -1.83 13.57
N LEU A 176 0.22 -1.79 12.33
CA LEU A 176 -0.52 -2.91 11.73
C LEU A 176 0.41 -4.07 11.34
N PRO A 177 -0.09 -5.32 11.29
CA PRO A 177 0.66 -6.48 10.78
C PRO A 177 1.28 -6.25 9.41
N ASN A 178 0.64 -5.46 8.54
CA ASN A 178 1.16 -5.11 7.22
C ASN A 178 2.54 -4.42 7.29
N HIS A 179 2.79 -3.60 8.30
CA HIS A 179 4.11 -2.97 8.48
C HIS A 179 5.18 -3.98 8.90
N HIS A 180 4.79 -5.01 9.66
CA HIS A 180 5.67 -6.12 10.01
C HIS A 180 6.02 -6.95 8.78
N TYR A 181 5.01 -7.33 7.98
CA TYR A 181 5.25 -8.05 6.72
C TYR A 181 6.10 -7.24 5.73
N ALA A 182 5.92 -5.93 5.69
CA ALA A 182 6.71 -5.05 4.83
C ALA A 182 8.21 -4.99 5.20
N LEU A 183 8.61 -5.36 6.43
CA LEU A 183 10.03 -5.48 6.80
C LEU A 183 10.73 -6.59 5.99
N HIS A 184 9.98 -7.56 5.47
CA HIS A 184 10.52 -8.68 4.72
C HIS A 184 10.60 -8.42 3.21
N ILE A 185 10.00 -7.34 2.71
CA ILE A 185 9.99 -6.99 1.28
C ILE A 185 11.40 -6.92 0.66
N PRO A 186 12.43 -6.32 1.30
CA PRO A 186 13.78 -6.32 0.74
C PRO A 186 14.33 -7.73 0.52
N GLN A 187 14.08 -8.65 1.46
CA GLN A 187 14.50 -10.04 1.34
C GLN A 187 13.72 -10.76 0.22
N GLU A 188 12.43 -10.51 0.10
CA GLU A 188 11.61 -11.04 -0.99
C GLU A 188 12.09 -10.55 -2.37
N LEU A 189 12.42 -9.25 -2.48
CA LEU A 189 12.99 -8.67 -3.70
C LEU A 189 14.33 -9.33 -4.08
N ARG A 190 15.20 -9.63 -3.10
CA ARG A 190 16.48 -10.33 -3.35
C ARG A 190 16.26 -11.75 -3.85
N TRP A 191 15.25 -12.44 -3.33
CA TRP A 191 15.02 -13.86 -3.62
C TRP A 191 14.22 -14.07 -4.92
N TRP A 192 13.10 -13.38 -5.04
CA TRP A 192 12.15 -13.55 -6.14
C TRP A 192 12.41 -12.61 -7.32
N GLY A 193 13.18 -11.54 -7.09
CA GLY A 193 13.34 -10.46 -8.06
C GLY A 193 12.18 -9.46 -8.00
N PRO A 194 11.85 -8.79 -9.11
CA PRO A 194 10.84 -7.73 -9.14
C PRO A 194 9.45 -8.23 -8.74
N LEU A 195 8.98 -7.82 -7.56
CA LEU A 195 7.73 -8.33 -6.97
C LEU A 195 6.47 -7.93 -7.74
N MET A 196 6.52 -6.86 -8.54
CA MET A 196 5.40 -6.50 -9.42
C MET A 196 5.01 -7.60 -10.40
N ASN A 197 5.95 -8.45 -10.80
CA ASN A 197 5.68 -9.59 -11.68
C ASN A 197 4.95 -10.73 -10.96
N LEU A 198 5.01 -10.77 -9.63
CA LEU A 198 4.37 -11.77 -8.77
C LEU A 198 3.13 -11.22 -8.05
N SER A 199 2.77 -9.97 -8.35
CA SER A 199 1.65 -9.29 -7.73
C SER A 199 0.30 -9.93 -8.08
N GLU A 200 -0.68 -9.75 -7.19
CA GLU A 200 -2.00 -10.36 -7.36
C GLU A 200 -2.92 -9.55 -8.29
N PHE A 201 -2.39 -8.52 -8.96
CA PHE A 201 -3.15 -7.67 -9.91
C PHE A 201 -3.78 -8.48 -11.03
N THR A 202 -3.01 -9.37 -11.66
CA THR A 202 -3.49 -10.26 -12.71
C THR A 202 -4.59 -11.18 -12.18
N GLY A 203 -4.40 -11.74 -10.98
CA GLY A 203 -5.39 -12.57 -10.30
C GLY A 203 -6.70 -11.82 -10.02
N LYS A 204 -6.64 -10.64 -9.40
CA LYS A 204 -7.83 -9.80 -9.13
C LYS A 204 -8.55 -9.41 -10.43
N ARG A 205 -7.82 -9.08 -11.50
CA ARG A 205 -8.41 -8.78 -12.83
C ARG A 205 -9.13 -10.00 -13.41
N LEU A 206 -8.51 -11.18 -13.32
CA LEU A 206 -9.11 -12.43 -13.76
C LEU A 206 -10.39 -12.73 -12.98
N ILE A 207 -10.37 -12.61 -11.66
CA ILE A 207 -11.55 -12.80 -10.81
C ILE A 207 -12.67 -11.84 -11.21
N GLY A 208 -12.36 -10.55 -11.42
CA GLY A 208 -13.35 -9.56 -11.85
C GLY A 208 -13.95 -9.86 -13.24
N LEU A 209 -13.16 -10.41 -14.16
CA LEU A 209 -13.67 -10.89 -15.45
C LEU A 209 -14.60 -12.09 -15.28
N LEU A 210 -14.20 -13.05 -14.45
CA LEU A 210 -14.96 -14.26 -14.16
C LEU A 210 -16.29 -13.93 -13.47
N GLN A 211 -16.32 -13.00 -12.53
CA GLN A 211 -17.54 -12.54 -11.86
C GLN A 211 -18.56 -11.90 -12.83
N LYS A 212 -18.09 -11.31 -13.94
CA LYS A 212 -18.96 -10.73 -14.98
C LYS A 212 -19.52 -11.77 -15.95
N CYS A 213 -19.05 -13.02 -15.92
CA CYS A 213 -19.60 -14.08 -16.75
C CYS A 213 -21.04 -14.36 -16.34
N LYS A 214 -21.98 -14.18 -17.27
CA LYS A 214 -23.38 -14.58 -17.05
C LYS A 214 -23.46 -16.10 -16.91
N THR A 215 -23.72 -16.57 -15.69
CA THR A 215 -23.88 -18.00 -15.37
C THR A 215 -25.32 -18.48 -15.50
N ASN A 216 -26.25 -17.57 -15.83
CA ASN A 216 -27.71 -17.81 -15.90
C ASN A 216 -28.26 -18.54 -14.65
N VAL A 217 -27.59 -18.39 -13.50
CA VAL A 217 -27.98 -18.98 -12.20
C VAL A 217 -28.19 -20.50 -12.27
N LYS A 218 -27.42 -21.22 -13.09
CA LYS A 218 -27.45 -22.68 -13.17
C LYS A 218 -26.27 -23.30 -12.40
N PRO A 219 -26.38 -23.52 -11.08
CA PRO A 219 -25.26 -23.90 -10.20
C PRO A 219 -24.50 -25.16 -10.66
N LYS A 220 -25.21 -26.16 -11.20
CA LYS A 220 -24.62 -27.43 -11.66
C LYS A 220 -23.62 -27.29 -12.82
N HIS A 221 -23.63 -26.18 -13.57
CA HIS A 221 -22.79 -26.00 -14.76
C HIS A 221 -21.95 -24.71 -14.74
N ILE A 222 -21.84 -24.03 -13.59
CA ILE A 222 -21.13 -22.76 -13.47
C ILE A 222 -19.67 -22.89 -13.91
N GLY A 223 -18.93 -23.85 -13.33
CA GLY A 223 -17.51 -24.03 -13.62
C GLY A 223 -17.24 -24.26 -15.12
N VAL A 224 -17.99 -25.18 -15.73
CA VAL A 224 -17.87 -25.49 -17.17
C VAL A 224 -18.24 -24.26 -18.02
N THR A 225 -19.28 -23.52 -17.66
CA THR A 225 -19.70 -22.31 -18.38
C THR A 225 -18.65 -21.21 -18.30
N MET A 226 -18.12 -20.94 -17.11
CA MET A 226 -17.08 -19.94 -16.89
C MET A 226 -15.81 -20.30 -17.66
N MET A 227 -15.39 -21.56 -17.61
CA MET A 227 -14.22 -22.05 -18.35
C MET A 227 -14.40 -21.92 -19.87
N ASN A 228 -15.56 -22.32 -20.40
CA ASN A 228 -15.86 -22.17 -21.82
C ASN A 228 -15.87 -20.70 -22.26
N LYS A 229 -16.46 -19.81 -21.46
CA LYS A 229 -16.47 -18.36 -21.73
C LYS A 229 -15.08 -17.76 -21.65
N PHE A 230 -14.27 -18.18 -20.68
CA PHE A 230 -12.88 -17.76 -20.57
C PHE A 230 -12.08 -18.15 -21.80
N PHE A 231 -12.16 -19.41 -22.26
CA PHE A 231 -11.47 -19.84 -23.48
C PHE A 231 -11.97 -19.11 -24.74
N GLN A 232 -13.28 -18.86 -24.87
CA GLN A 232 -13.83 -18.05 -25.97
C GLN A 232 -13.24 -16.64 -25.97
N LEU A 233 -13.14 -15.99 -24.80
CA LEU A 233 -12.54 -14.67 -24.66
C LEU A 233 -11.05 -14.67 -25.00
N GLN A 234 -10.29 -15.68 -24.56
CA GLN A 234 -8.87 -15.80 -24.90
C GLN A 234 -8.67 -15.94 -26.41
N ARG A 235 -9.45 -16.80 -27.07
CA ARG A 235 -9.40 -16.99 -28.53
C ARG A 235 -9.73 -15.69 -29.27
N LEU A 236 -10.77 -14.98 -28.83
CA LEU A 236 -11.17 -13.71 -29.43
C LEU A 236 -10.06 -12.65 -29.28
N LYS A 237 -9.46 -12.52 -28.10
CA LYS A 237 -8.34 -11.59 -27.87
C LYS A 237 -7.14 -11.90 -28.76
N ALA A 238 -6.79 -13.18 -28.89
CA ALA A 238 -5.70 -13.63 -29.76
C ALA A 238 -5.96 -13.30 -31.24
N GLN A 239 -7.19 -13.50 -31.73
CA GLN A 239 -7.56 -13.15 -33.11
C GLN A 239 -7.45 -11.65 -33.39
N HIS A 240 -7.80 -10.81 -32.42
CA HIS A 240 -7.73 -9.35 -32.56
C HIS A 240 -6.36 -8.75 -32.22
N ARG A 241 -5.33 -9.57 -31.94
CA ARG A 241 -4.00 -9.12 -31.46
C ARG A 241 -4.10 -8.14 -30.28
N LEU A 242 -5.13 -8.30 -29.45
CA LEU A 242 -5.23 -7.54 -28.20
C LEU A 242 -4.29 -8.21 -27.22
N ASP A 243 -3.22 -7.51 -26.83
CA ASP A 243 -2.19 -8.06 -25.94
C ASP A 243 -2.81 -8.79 -24.74
N CYS A 244 -2.38 -10.03 -24.56
CA CYS A 244 -2.77 -10.89 -23.45
C CYS A 244 -2.02 -10.47 -22.17
N ALA A 245 -2.18 -9.22 -21.73
CA ALA A 245 -1.89 -8.84 -20.36
C ALA A 245 -3.11 -9.19 -19.51
N LEU A 246 -3.27 -10.48 -19.23
CA LEU A 246 -4.03 -10.92 -18.07
C LEU A 246 -3.24 -10.55 -16.81
#